data_AF-A0A6C0AXQ9-F1
#
_entry.id   AF-A0A6C0AXQ9-F1
#
_cell.length_a   1.000
_cell.length_b   1.000
_cell.length_c   1.000
_cell.angle_alpha   90.00
_cell.angle_beta   90.00
_cell.angle_gamma   90.00
#
_symmetry.space_group_name_H-M   'P 1'
#
loop_
_entity.id
_entity.type
_entity.pdbx_description
1 polymer ?
#
loop_
_entity_poly.entity_id
_entity_poly.type
_entity_poly.pdbx_seq_one_letter_code
_entity_poly.pdbx_strand_id
1 'polypeptide(L)' 'MNEYNDKDLAKISFIYKAIEDGWSVKKKNNTYIFKKKHENQKKYVSEEFLKKFILKYNK' A
#
# COMPACT_ATOMS: atom_id res chain seq x y z
N MET A 1 15.28 -18.68 -4.20
CA MET A 1 14.01 -17.98 -4.48
C MET A 1 13.63 -17.29 -3.18
N ASN A 2 13.54 -15.97 -3.14
CA ASN A 2 13.23 -15.28 -1.87
C ASN A 2 11.75 -15.50 -1.56
N GLU A 3 11.48 -16.23 -0.48
CA GLU A 3 10.14 -16.52 0.00
C GLU A 3 9.57 -15.23 0.62
N TYR A 4 8.49 -14.71 0.05
CA TYR A 4 7.78 -13.57 0.63
C TYR A 4 7.03 -14.07 1.87
N ASN A 5 7.30 -13.47 3.02
CA ASN A 5 6.52 -13.77 4.22
C ASN A 5 5.08 -13.22 4.07
N ASP A 6 4.19 -13.67 4.94
CA ASP A 6 2.77 -13.29 4.93
C ASP A 6 2.55 -11.76 4.96
N LYS A 7 3.44 -11.02 5.63
CA LYS A 7 3.33 -9.55 5.73
C LYS A 7 3.65 -8.88 4.41
N ASP A 8 4.58 -9.42 3.64
CA ASP A 8 4.90 -8.94 2.30
C ASP A 8 3.78 -9.25 1.31
N LEU A 9 3.19 -10.45 1.38
CA LEU A 9 2.02 -10.81 0.57
C LEU A 9 0.81 -9.92 0.86
N ALA A 10 0.56 -9.64 2.14
CA ALA A 10 -0.50 -8.75 2.56
C ALA A 10 -0.30 -7.30 2.07
N LYS A 11 0.94 -6.81 2.08
CA LYS A 11 1.30 -5.50 1.52
C LYS A 11 1.06 -5.45 0.02
N ILE A 12 1.50 -6.49 -0.70
CA ILE A 12 1.28 -6.61 -2.15
C ILE A 12 -0.23 -6.62 -2.44
N SER A 13 -1.03 -7.42 -1.72
CA SER A 13 -2.48 -7.47 -1.89
C SER A 13 -3.15 -6.10 -1.67
N PHE A 14 -2.74 -5.36 -0.63
CA PHE A 14 -3.27 -4.02 -0.37
C PHE A 14 -2.96 -3.03 -1.50
N ILE A 15 -1.70 -3.01 -1.97
CA ILE A 15 -1.29 -2.12 -3.06
C ILE A 15 -1.99 -2.51 -4.36
N TYR A 16 -2.09 -3.82 -4.64
CA TYR A 16 -2.78 -4.34 -5.82
C TYR A 16 -4.24 -3.92 -5.85
N LYS A 17 -4.98 -4.09 -4.75
CA LYS A 17 -6.38 -3.62 -4.63
C LYS A 17 -6.53 -2.12 -4.86
N ALA A 18 -5.58 -1.31 -4.37
CA ALA A 18 -5.60 0.13 -4.62
C ALA A 18 -5.40 0.47 -6.10
N ILE A 19 -4.53 -0.27 -6.80
CA ILE A 19 -4.32 -0.10 -8.24
C ILE A 19 -5.60 -0.47 -9.03
N GLU A 20 -6.26 -1.58 -8.68
CA GLU A 20 -7.54 -1.99 -9.28
C GLU A 20 -8.66 -0.95 -9.04
N ASP A 21 -8.66 -0.26 -7.89
CA ASP A 21 -9.56 0.88 -7.60
C ASP A 21 -9.16 2.19 -8.32
N GLY A 22 -8.13 2.16 -9.18
CA GLY A 22 -7.69 3.29 -9.98
C GLY A 22 -6.71 4.24 -9.28
N TRP A 23 -6.07 3.82 -8.18
CA TRP A 23 -4.99 4.57 -7.56
C TRP A 23 -3.66 4.32 -8.25
N SER A 24 -2.87 5.38 -8.44
CA SER A 24 -1.44 5.27 -8.70
C SER A 24 -0.68 5.28 -7.38
N VAL A 25 0.23 4.32 -7.18
CA VAL A 25 1.06 4.21 -5.97
C VAL A 25 2.52 4.47 -6.32
N LYS A 26 3.16 5.40 -5.61
CA LYS A 26 4.61 5.67 -5.72
C LYS A 26 5.27 5.53 -4.36
N LYS A 27 6.34 4.74 -4.25
CA LYS A 27 7.19 4.71 -3.05
C LYS A 27 8.26 5.79 -3.15
N LYS A 28 8.39 6.63 -2.12
CA LYS A 28 9.48 7.60 -1.96
C LYS A 28 10.01 7.48 -0.53
N ASN A 29 11.26 7.04 -0.39
CA ASN A 29 11.87 6.72 0.90
C ASN A 29 10.98 5.74 1.68
N ASN A 30 10.60 6.09 2.92
CA ASN A 30 9.73 5.29 3.79
C ASN A 30 8.25 5.66 3.68
N THR A 31 7.81 6.24 2.56
CA THR A 31 6.43 6.68 2.37
C THR A 31 5.89 6.22 1.02
N TYR A 32 4.68 5.68 1.04
CA TYR A 32 3.87 5.40 -0.14
C TYR A 32 2.94 6.58 -0.42
N ILE A 33 2.90 7.00 -1.67
CA ILE A 33 2.10 8.11 -2.16
C ILE A 33 1.03 7.51 -3.07
N PHE A 34 -0.20 7.49 -2.59
CA PHE A 34 -1.37 7.08 -3.35
C PHE A 34 -1.98 8.34 -3.99
N LYS A 35 -2.23 8.30 -5.30
CA LYS A 35 -2.88 9.38 -6.04
C LYS A 35 -3.98 8.83 -6.93
N LYS A 36 -5.20 9.38 -6.85
CA LYS A 36 -6.31 9.05 -7.76
C LYS A 36 -6.52 10.23 -8.70
N LYS A 37 -6.20 10.04 -9.99
CA LYS A 37 -6.11 11.14 -10.98
C LYS A 37 -7.46 11.83 -11.20
N HIS A 38 -8.55 11.06 -11.19
CA HIS A 38 -9.90 11.57 -11.47
C HIS A 38 -10.55 12.29 -10.29
N GLU A 39 -10.10 12.01 -9.05
CA GLU A 39 -10.69 12.58 -7.83
C GLU A 39 -9.81 13.66 -7.19
N ASN A 40 -8.67 13.99 -7.80
CA ASN A 40 -7.64 14.89 -7.25
C ASN A 40 -7.18 14.52 -5.82
N GLN A 41 -7.39 13.28 -5.39
CA GLN A 41 -7.04 12.80 -4.06
C GLN A 41 -5.59 12.34 -4.02
N LYS A 42 -4.91 12.67 -2.92
CA LYS A 42 -3.55 12.25 -2.64
C LYS A 42 -3.40 11.87 -1.17
N LYS A 43 -2.89 10.67 -0.90
CA LYS A 43 -2.63 10.18 0.46
C LYS A 43 -1.17 9.80 0.61
N TYR A 44 -0.56 10.24 1.70
CA TYR A 44 0.80 9.88 2.09
C TYR A 44 0.69 8.86 3.22
N VAL A 45 1.26 7.68 3.01
CA VAL A 45 1.15 6.55 3.91
C VAL A 45 2.56 6.12 4.26
N SER A 46 2.98 6.34 5.52
CA SER A 46 4.29 5.88 5.96
C SER A 46 4.35 4.34 5.95
N GLU A 47 5.53 3.79 5.73
CA GLU A 47 5.74 2.35 5.72
C GLU A 47 5.39 1.71 7.07
N GLU A 48 5.65 2.41 8.18
CA GLU A 48 5.26 1.97 9.51
C GLU A 48 3.74 1.95 9.70
N PHE A 49 3.04 3.01 9.24
CA PHE A 49 1.59 3.06 9.28
C PHE A 49 0.98 1.95 8.43
N LEU A 50 1.50 1.73 7.22
CA LEU A 50 1.02 0.66 6.34
C LEU A 50 1.19 -0.71 6.99
N LYS A 51 2.34 -0.97 7.62
CA LYS A 51 2.58 -2.21 8.38
C LYS A 51 1.56 -2.38 9.52
N LYS A 52 1.36 -1.35 10.34
CA LYS A 52 0.38 -1.37 11.44
C LYS A 52 -1.04 -1.58 10.94
N PHE A 53 -1.41 -0.93 9.84
CA PHE A 53 -2.71 -1.08 9.19
C PHE A 53 -2.94 -2.51 8.72
N ILE A 54 -2.00 -3.08 7.98
CA ILE A 54 -2.09 -4.46 7.48
C ILE A 54 -2.23 -5.45 8.64
N LEU A 55 -1.41 -5.31 9.69
CA LEU A 55 -1.48 -6.18 10.88
C LEU A 55 -2.82 -6.07 11.62
N LYS A 56 -3.47 -4.90 11.58
CA LYS A 56 -4.76 -4.67 12.24
C LYS A 56 -5.94 -5.26 11.47
N TYR A 57 -5.89 -5.26 10.14
CA TYR A 57 -7.05 -5.57 9.29
C TYR A 57 -6.98 -6.90 8.54
N ASN A 58 -5.84 -7.60 8.53
CA ASN A 58 -5.70 -8.95 7.95
C ASN A 58 -5.61 -10.03 9.04
N LYS A 59 -6.58 -10.07 9.95
CA LYS A 59 -6.68 -11.08 11.00
C LYS A 59 -7.62 -12.21 10.60
#